data_AF-A0A9E2P921-F1
#
_entry.id   AF-A0A9E2P921-F1
#
_cell.length_a   1.000
_cell.length_b   1.000
_cell.length_c   1.000
_cell.angle_alpha   90.00
_cell.angle_beta   90.00
_cell.angle_gamma   90.00
#
_symmetry.space_group_name_H-M   'P 1'
#
loop_
_entity.id
_entity.type
_entity.pdbx_description
1 polymer ?
#
loop_
_entity_poly.entity_id
_entity_poly.type
_entity_poly.pdbx_seq_one_letter_code
_entity_poly.pdbx_strand_id
1 'polypeptide(L)' 'MSGYGVFVVCDECGGIHPMRTRLELKDGPADKKSISDHFAGKALPTNIASLMNSSMICPNTKKTFFQKDNNQVFLIRVA' A
#
# COMPACT_ATOMS: atom_id res chain seq x y z
N MET A 1 -10.24 -5.86 -14.34
CA MET A 1 -9.39 -5.04 -13.46
C MET A 1 -10.26 -4.57 -12.32
N SER A 2 -9.70 -4.46 -11.11
CA SER A 2 -10.45 -3.96 -9.95
C SER A 2 -9.64 -2.88 -9.26
N GLY A 3 -10.34 -1.91 -8.68
CA GLY A 3 -9.73 -0.85 -7.90
C GLY A 3 -9.34 -1.36 -6.51
N TYR A 4 -8.20 -0.91 -6.02
CA TYR A 4 -7.69 -1.21 -4.70
C TYR A 4 -7.31 0.08 -3.98
N GLY A 5 -7.83 0.26 -2.78
CA GLY A 5 -7.32 1.23 -1.83
C GLY A 5 -6.04 0.71 -1.19
N VAL A 6 -5.04 1.57 -1.10
CA VAL A 6 -3.76 1.23 -0.45
C VAL A 6 -3.75 1.79 0.97
N PHE A 7 -3.39 0.96 1.93
CA PHE A 7 -3.27 1.33 3.34
C PHE A 7 -1.87 1.01 3.81
N VAL A 8 -1.20 1.98 4.43
CA VAL A 8 0.16 1.82 4.92
C VAL A 8 0.20 1.94 6.44
N VAL A 9 1.03 1.14 7.11
CA VAL A 9 1.42 1.42 8.49
C VAL A 9 2.44 2.55 8.47
N CYS A 10 2.22 3.53 9.33
CA CYS A 10 3.06 4.72 9.43
C CYS A 10 4.15 4.51 10.47
N ASP A 11 5.40 4.58 10.05
CA ASP A 11 6.55 4.41 10.96
C ASP A 11 6.65 5.55 11.99
N GLU A 12 6.05 6.71 11.69
CA GLU A 12 6.09 7.89 12.57
C GLU A 12 5.11 7.83 13.74
N CYS A 13 3.95 7.19 13.57
CA CYS A 13 2.90 7.17 14.59
C CYS A 13 2.37 5.78 14.92
N GLY A 14 2.82 4.74 14.21
CA GLY A 14 2.32 3.37 14.32
C GLY A 14 0.90 3.15 13.79
N GLY A 15 0.24 4.20 13.29
CA GLY A 15 -1.12 4.14 12.76
C GLY A 15 -1.20 3.63 11.33
N ILE A 16 -2.36 3.10 10.94
CA ILE A 16 -2.64 2.73 9.54
C ILE A 16 -3.32 3.91 8.83
N HIS A 17 -2.79 4.30 7.68
CA HIS A 17 -3.31 5.42 6.90
C HIS A 17 -3.64 5.01 5.46
N PRO A 18 -4.80 5.42 4.91
CA PRO A 18 -5.08 5.26 3.50
C PRO A 18 -4.20 6.20 2.69
N MET A 19 -3.65 5.69 1.59
CA MET A 19 -3.08 6.55 0.56
C MET A 19 -4.21 7.12 -0.31
N ARG A 20 -4.00 8.34 -0.81
CA ARG A 20 -4.92 8.94 -1.80
C ARG A 20 -4.90 8.21 -3.14
N THR A 21 -3.83 7.47 -3.42
CA THR A 21 -3.68 6.70 -4.66
C THR A 21 -4.51 5.42 -4.59
N ARG A 22 -5.35 5.22 -5.60
CA ARG A 22 -5.97 3.93 -5.87
C ARG A 22 -5.15 3.18 -6.91
N LEU A 23 -5.02 1.87 -6.75
CA LEU A 23 -4.33 1.01 -7.70
C LEU A 23 -5.34 0.17 -8.46
N GLU A 24 -5.22 0.13 -9.78
CA GLU A 24 -5.93 -0.85 -10.59
C GLU A 24 -5.05 -2.08 -10.75
N LEU A 25 -5.54 -3.23 -10.27
CA LEU A 25 -4.83 -4.50 -10.37
C LEU A 25 -5.69 -5.51 -11.12
N LYS A 26 -5.06 -6.30 -11.98
CA LYS A 26 -5.71 -7.43 -12.66
C LYS A 26 -5.89 -8.60 -11.69
N ASP A 27 -4.83 -8.94 -10.96
CA ASP A 27 -4.76 -10.03 -10.01
C ASP A 27 -4.46 -9.49 -8.60
N GLY A 28 -5.40 -8.75 -8.02
CA GLY A 28 -5.31 -8.27 -6.64
C GLY A 28 -5.97 -9.23 -5.63
N PRO A 29 -5.76 -9.02 -4.31
CA PRO A 29 -6.35 -9.88 -3.28
C PRO A 29 -7.86 -9.68 -3.17
N ALA A 30 -8.62 -10.74 -2.88
CA ALA A 30 -10.08 -10.61 -2.68
C ALA A 30 -10.42 -9.81 -1.41
N ASP A 31 -9.62 -9.98 -0.37
CA ASP A 31 -9.75 -9.36 0.96
C ASP A 31 -8.54 -8.48 1.30
N LYS A 32 -8.59 -7.77 2.44
CA LYS A 32 -7.44 -7.01 2.94
C LYS A 32 -6.22 -7.92 3.09
N LYS A 33 -5.19 -7.70 2.29
CA LYS A 33 -3.96 -8.48 2.31
C LYS A 33 -2.74 -7.60 2.13
N SER A 34 -1.63 -7.95 2.79
CA SER A 34 -0.37 -7.23 2.59
C SER A 34 0.16 -7.48 1.18
N ILE A 35 1.00 -6.56 0.68
CA ILE A 35 1.64 -6.73 -0.62
C ILE A 35 2.54 -7.98 -0.59
N SER A 36 3.30 -8.16 0.47
CA SER A 36 4.17 -9.32 0.63
C SER A 36 3.40 -10.64 0.62
N ASP A 37 2.25 -10.72 1.30
CA ASP A 37 1.45 -11.96 1.35
C ASP A 37 0.77 -12.29 0.02
N HIS A 38 0.37 -11.27 -0.77
CA HIS A 38 -0.30 -11.49 -2.06
C HIS A 38 0.68 -11.72 -3.22
N PHE A 39 1.81 -11.01 -3.20
CA PHE A 39 2.84 -11.08 -4.22
C PHE A 39 4.10 -11.83 -3.76
N ALA A 40 4.02 -12.65 -2.71
CA ALA A 40 5.12 -13.50 -2.26
C ALA A 40 5.70 -14.31 -3.42
N GLY A 41 6.98 -14.10 -3.73
CA GLY A 41 7.68 -14.79 -4.83
C GLY A 41 7.25 -14.35 -6.24
N LYS A 42 6.44 -13.29 -6.38
CA LYS A 42 6.05 -12.69 -7.67
C LYS A 42 6.69 -11.32 -7.85
N ALA A 43 6.89 -10.93 -9.10
CA ALA A 43 7.28 -9.56 -9.41
C ALA A 43 6.15 -8.60 -9.02
N LEU A 44 6.50 -7.50 -8.34
CA LEU A 44 5.55 -6.45 -8.03
C LEU A 44 5.13 -5.73 -9.33
N PRO A 45 3.83 -5.52 -9.54
CA PRO A 45 3.33 -4.61 -10.57
C PRO A 45 4.01 -3.24 -10.50
N THR A 46 4.29 -2.63 -11.66
CA THR A 46 5.00 -1.33 -11.75
C THR A 46 4.31 -0.23 -10.96
N ASN A 47 2.98 -0.21 -10.93
CA ASN A 47 2.21 0.76 -10.15
C ASN A 47 2.42 0.60 -8.63
N ILE A 48 2.58 -0.64 -8.13
CA ILE A 48 2.95 -0.90 -6.74
C ILE A 48 4.38 -0.46 -6.47
N ALA A 49 5.32 -0.82 -7.35
CA ALA A 49 6.74 -0.46 -7.19
C ALA A 49 6.96 1.07 -7.17
N SER A 50 6.25 1.82 -8.01
CA SER A 50 6.30 3.29 -7.99
C SER A 50 5.71 3.88 -6.70
N LEU A 51 4.65 3.25 -6.16
CA LEU A 51 4.01 3.70 -4.92
C LEU A 51 4.94 3.53 -3.70
N MET A 52 5.72 2.44 -3.64
CA MET A 52 6.71 2.24 -2.57
C MET A 52 7.86 3.27 -2.59
N ASN A 53 8.17 3.81 -3.77
CA ASN A 53 9.18 4.87 -3.91
C ASN A 53 8.61 6.27 -3.66
N SER A 54 7.30 6.38 -3.43
CA SER A 54 6.65 7.66 -3.15
C SER A 54 6.74 8.00 -1.67
N SER A 55 7.00 9.27 -1.37
CA SER A 55 6.95 9.79 0.00
C SER A 55 5.49 9.94 0.45
N MET A 56 5.27 9.71 1.74
CA MET A 56 3.95 9.79 2.36
C MET A 56 3.98 10.76 3.53
N ILE A 57 2.89 11.48 3.74
CA ILE A 57 2.76 12.42 4.86
C ILE A 57 1.87 11.76 5.91
N CYS A 58 2.39 11.63 7.14
CA CYS A 58 1.60 11.18 8.27
C CYS A 58 0.53 12.24 8.59
N PRO A 59 -0.78 11.92 8.56
CA PRO A 59 -1.83 12.86 8.93
C PRO A 59 -1.76 13.28 10.40
N ASN A 60 -1.20 12.43 11.27
CA ASN A 60 -1.09 12.67 12.71
C ASN A 60 0.11 13.56 13.05
N THR A 61 1.31 13.21 12.62
CA THR A 61 2.56 13.92 12.98
C THR A 61 2.94 15.00 11.97
N LYS A 62 2.28 15.04 10.80
CA LYS A 62 2.63 15.88 9.64
C LYS A 62 4.03 15.65 9.07
N LYS A 63 4.73 14.62 9.53
CA LYS A 63 6.05 14.25 9.01
C LYS A 63 5.95 13.42 7.75
N THR A 64 6.94 13.59 6.88
CA THR A 64 7.10 12.78 5.68
C THR A 64 7.88 11.51 6.02
N PHE A 65 7.39 10.36 5.55
CA PHE A 65 8.01 9.06 5.73
C PHE A 65 7.91 8.24 4.44
N PHE A 66 8.66 7.14 4.38
CA PHE A 66 8.63 6.19 3.27
C PHE A 66 8.34 4.80 3.83
N GLN A 67 7.28 4.14 3.36
CA GLN A 67 7.00 2.76 3.75
C GLN A 67 7.61 1.80 2.71
N LYS A 68 8.82 1.30 3.00
CA LYS A 68 9.54 0.37 2.15
C LYS A 68 9.26 -1.10 2.49
N ASP A 69 8.61 -1.38 3.61
CA ASP A 69 8.26 -2.73 4.01
C ASP A 69 6.93 -3.17 3.38
N ASN A 70 7.00 -4.15 2.48
CA ASN A 70 5.83 -4.74 1.82
C ASN A 70 4.85 -5.41 2.79
N ASN A 71 5.30 -5.81 3.98
CA ASN A 71 4.42 -6.37 5.02
C ASN A 71 3.54 -5.28 5.64
N GLN A 72 3.98 -4.03 5.59
CA GLN A 72 3.34 -2.88 6.18
C GLN A 72 2.45 -2.11 5.18
N VAL A 73 2.29 -2.64 3.98
CA VAL A 73 1.41 -2.09 2.94
C VAL A 73 0.32 -3.09 2.63
N PHE A 74 -0.92 -2.66 2.77
CA PHE A 74 -2.12 -3.46 2.61
C PHE A 74 -2.95 -2.98 1.43
N LEU A 75 -3.47 -3.93 0.66
CA LEU A 75 -4.39 -3.69 -0.44
C LEU A 75 -5.78 -4.13 0.01
N ILE A 76 -6.75 -3.23 -0.17
CA ILE A 76 -8.16 -3.52 0.09
C ILE A 76 -8.93 -3.25 -1.20
N ARG A 77 -9.66 -4.24 -1.68
CA ARG A 77 -10.51 -4.08 -2.86
C ARG A 77 -11.56 -3.00 -2.60
N VAL A 78 -11.66 -2.03 -3.48
CA VAL A 78 -12.71 -1.02 -3.47
C VAL A 78 -13.66 -1.31 -4.63
N ALA A 79 -14.96 -1.25 -4.36
CA ALA A 79 -16.03 -1.50 -5.33
C ALA A 79 -16.11 -0.36 -6.36
#